data_AF-A0A662G287-F1
#
_entry.id   AF-A0A662G287-F1
#
_cell.length_a   1.000
_cell.length_b   1.000
_cell.length_c   1.000
_cell.angle_alpha   90.00
_cell.angle_beta   90.00
_cell.angle_gamma   90.00
#
_symmetry.space_group_name_H-M   'P 1'
#
loop_
_entity.id
_entity.type
_entity.pdbx_description
1 polymer ?
#
loop_
_entity_poly.entity_id
_entity_poly.type
_entity_poly.pdbx_seq_one_letter_code
_entity_poly.pdbx_strand_id
1 'polypeptide(L)' 'VSAASVIAKVIRDTEVEKLSRIYGDIGSGYPSDPKTIGFLKKVLKSGVIPPFVRRSWRTVDNILRDLRIRE' A
#
# COMPACT_ATOMS: atom_id res chain seq x y z
N VAL A 1 26.69 -8.22 -8.62
CA VAL A 1 25.57 -7.27 -8.82
C VAL A 1 25.24 -6.59 -7.49
N SER A 2 25.64 -5.33 -7.30
CA SER A 2 25.38 -4.57 -6.05
C SER A 2 24.81 -3.18 -6.34
N ALA A 3 25.39 -2.45 -7.30
CA ALA A 3 24.92 -1.11 -7.69
C ALA A 3 23.45 -1.08 -8.16
N ALA A 4 23.02 -2.08 -8.94
CA ALA A 4 21.64 -2.13 -9.44
C ALA A 4 20.59 -2.22 -8.32
N SER A 5 20.87 -3.01 -7.27
CA SER A 5 19.96 -3.16 -6.12
C SER A 5 19.85 -1.88 -5.31
N VAL A 6 20.96 -1.13 -5.17
CA VAL A 6 20.97 0.17 -4.49
C VAL A 6 20.11 1.17 -5.27
N ILE A 7 20.32 1.27 -6.58
CA ILE A 7 19.53 2.19 -7.44
C ILE A 7 18.04 1.84 -7.38
N ALA A 8 17.69 0.56 -7.50
CA ALA A 8 16.29 0.12 -7.42
C ALA A 8 15.64 0.49 -6.08
N LYS A 9 16.37 0.35 -4.96
CA LYS A 9 15.88 0.72 -3.63
C LYS A 9 15.66 2.22 -3.50
N VAL A 10 16.62 3.04 -3.92
CA VAL A 10 16.50 4.52 -3.85
C VAL A 10 15.31 5.02 -4.68
N ILE A 11 15.11 4.48 -5.89
CA ILE A 11 13.97 4.85 -6.73
C ILE A 11 12.66 4.46 -6.04
N ARG A 12 12.58 3.23 -5.51
CA ARG A 12 11.40 2.77 -4.79
C ARG A 12 11.06 3.69 -3.60
N ASP A 13 12.05 4.00 -2.77
CA ASP A 13 11.85 4.79 -1.56
C ASP A 13 11.38 6.22 -1.94
N THR A 14 11.96 6.79 -3.01
CA THR A 14 11.55 8.09 -3.56
C THR A 14 10.10 8.09 -4.06
N GLU A 15 9.67 7.05 -4.76
CA GLU A 15 8.28 6.95 -5.24
C GLU A 15 7.29 6.76 -4.08
N VAL A 16 7.66 6.00 -3.05
CA VAL A 16 6.84 5.86 -1.83
C VAL A 16 6.68 7.20 -1.12
N GLU A 17 7.75 7.99 -1.00
CA GLU A 17 7.67 9.34 -0.42
C GLU A 17 6.74 10.26 -1.21
N LYS A 18 6.79 10.24 -2.55
CA LYS A 18 5.89 11.02 -3.40
C LYS A 18 4.42 10.65 -3.14
N LEU A 19 4.12 9.35 -3.04
CA LEU A 19 2.77 8.88 -2.70
C LEU A 19 2.36 9.32 -1.30
N SER A 20 3.25 9.26 -0.31
CA SER A 20 2.96 9.72 1.05
C SER A 20 2.61 11.21 1.12
N ARG A 21 3.22 12.04 0.26
CA ARG A 21 2.88 13.48 0.18
C ARG A 21 1.47 13.74 -0.36
N ILE A 22 0.97 12.88 -1.26
CA ILE A 22 -0.33 13.04 -1.91
C ILE A 22 -1.45 12.39 -1.08
N TYR A 23 -1.21 11.20 -0.55
CA TYR A 23 -2.24 10.37 0.09
C TYR A 23 -2.14 10.33 1.62
N GLY A 24 -1.16 11.01 2.22
CA GLY A 24 -0.83 10.94 3.64
C GLY A 24 0.06 9.73 3.96
N ASP A 25 0.30 9.44 5.24
CA ASP A 25 1.19 8.35 5.66
C ASP A 25 0.64 6.98 5.24
N ILE A 26 1.16 6.42 4.13
CA ILE A 26 0.80 5.10 3.60
C ILE A 26 1.65 3.97 4.21
N GLY A 27 2.63 4.29 5.06
CA GLY A 27 3.65 3.36 5.54
C GLY A 27 4.63 2.90 4.45
N SER A 28 5.26 1.74 4.69
CA SER A 28 6.28 1.15 3.82
C SER A 28 5.73 0.49 2.54
N GLY A 29 4.42 0.28 2.47
CA GLY A 29 3.75 -0.45 1.40
C GLY A 29 3.76 -1.98 1.59
N TYR A 30 4.32 -2.49 2.69
CA TYR A 30 4.32 -3.91 3.01
C TYR A 30 3.12 -4.32 3.89
N PRO A 31 2.62 -5.57 3.77
CA PRO A 31 1.53 -6.07 4.61
C PRO A 31 1.90 -6.21 6.09
N SER A 32 3.20 -6.30 6.38
CA SER A 32 3.74 -6.37 7.76
C SER A 32 3.71 -5.01 8.47
N ASP A 33 3.49 -3.91 7.74
CA ASP A 33 3.46 -2.58 8.31
C ASP A 33 2.03 -2.22 8.75
N PRO A 34 1.80 -1.99 10.06
CA PRO A 34 0.50 -1.60 10.57
C PRO A 34 -0.05 -0.32 9.93
N LYS A 35 0.83 0.63 9.55
CA LYS A 35 0.43 1.88 8.89
C LYS A 35 -0.15 1.61 7.50
N THR A 36 0.52 0.76 6.72
CA THR A 36 0.05 0.35 5.39
C THR A 36 -1.29 -0.37 5.48
N ILE A 37 -1.47 -1.29 6.44
CA ILE A 37 -2.76 -1.96 6.64
C ILE A 37 -3.85 -0.96 7.04
N GLY A 38 -3.55 -0.01 7.93
CA GLY A 38 -4.49 1.04 8.34
C GLY A 38 -4.92 1.91 7.16
N PHE A 39 -3.97 2.36 6.34
CA PHE A 39 -4.23 3.10 5.10
C PHE A 39 -5.13 2.30 4.16
N LEU A 40 -4.79 1.04 3.87
CA LEU A 40 -5.57 0.19 2.98
C LEU A 40 -7.00 -0.01 3.50
N LYS A 41 -7.20 -0.29 4.80
CA LYS A 41 -8.54 -0.43 5.38
C LYS A 41 -9.39 0.84 5.20
N LYS A 42 -8.81 2.01 5.46
CA LYS A 42 -9.52 3.29 5.30
C LYS A 42 -9.94 3.52 3.86
N VAL A 43 -9.03 3.28 2.93
CA VAL A 43 -9.25 3.55 1.51
C VAL A 43 -10.19 2.54 0.87
N LEU A 44 -10.01 1.25 1.15
CA LEU A 44 -10.90 0.18 0.66
C LEU A 44 -12.33 0.34 1.21
N LYS A 45 -12.49 0.84 2.44
CA LYS A 45 -13.81 1.18 3.00
C LYS A 45 -14.52 2.29 2.23
N SER A 46 -13.79 3.23 1.63
CA SER A 46 -14.37 4.27 0.77
C SER A 46 -14.79 3.78 -0.62
N GLY A 47 -14.46 2.53 -0.98
CA GLY A 47 -14.77 1.92 -2.27
C GLY A 47 -13.86 2.35 -3.43
N VAL A 48 -13.12 3.46 -3.30
CA VAL A 48 -12.19 3.95 -4.33
C VAL A 48 -10.78 3.43 -4.06
N ILE A 49 -10.36 2.41 -4.81
CA ILE A 49 -9.01 1.83 -4.70
C ILE A 49 -8.03 2.66 -5.55
N PRO A 50 -6.97 3.25 -4.96
CA PRO A 50 -5.99 4.04 -5.68
C PRO A 50 -5.28 3.21 -6.74
N PRO A 51 -4.89 3.83 -7.87
CA PRO A 51 -4.29 3.11 -8.99
C PRO A 51 -2.95 2.46 -8.63
N PHE A 52 -2.23 2.98 -7.62
CA PHE A 52 -0.96 2.43 -7.16
C PHE A 52 -1.12 1.18 -6.26
N VAL A 53 -2.34 0.87 -5.80
CA VAL A 53 -2.61 -0.30 -4.97
C VAL A 53 -2.78 -1.54 -5.86
N ARG A 54 -2.01 -2.58 -5.57
CA ARG A 54 -2.05 -3.84 -6.31
C ARG A 54 -3.26 -4.68 -5.88
N ARG A 55 -4.32 -4.66 -6.68
CA ARG A 55 -5.59 -5.37 -6.40
C ARG A 55 -5.45 -6.89 -6.31
N SER A 56 -4.48 -7.47 -7.01
CA SER A 56 -4.22 -8.92 -6.99
C SER A 56 -3.54 -9.41 -5.72
N TRP A 57 -3.13 -8.51 -4.82
CA TRP A 57 -2.47 -8.91 -3.59
C TRP A 57 -3.46 -9.51 -2.60
N ARG A 58 -3.07 -10.65 -2.01
CA ARG A 58 -3.86 -11.37 -1.00
C ARG A 58 -4.25 -10.47 0.17
N THR A 59 -3.39 -9.52 0.55
CA THR A 59 -3.70 -8.53 1.60
C THR A 59 -4.92 -7.70 1.27
N VAL A 60 -5.07 -7.24 0.03
CA VAL A 60 -6.21 -6.43 -0.41
C VAL A 60 -7.48 -7.29 -0.47
N ASP A 61 -7.39 -8.49 -1.07
CA ASP A 61 -8.50 -9.46 -1.11
C ASP A 61 -9.00 -9.81 0.30
N ASN A 62 -8.10 -10.11 1.23
CA ASN A 62 -8.44 -10.41 2.63
C ASN A 62 -9.15 -9.23 3.32
N ILE A 63 -8.67 -7.99 3.12
CA ILE A 63 -9.30 -6.81 3.72
C ILE A 63 -10.69 -6.58 3.12
N LEU A 64 -10.85 -6.72 1.80
CA LEU A 64 -12.15 -6.58 1.14
C LEU A 64 -13.17 -7.63 1.63
N ARG A 65 -12.73 -8.87 1.81
CA ARG A 65 -13.56 -9.94 2.39
C ARG A 65 -13.96 -9.63 3.83
N ASP A 66 -13.02 -9.18 4.68
CA ASP A 66 -13.29 -8.79 6.06
C ASP A 66 -14.26 -7.61 6.15
N LEU A 67 -14.16 -6.63 5.24
CA LEU A 67 -15.12 -5.52 5.16
C LEU A 67 -16.52 -6.01 4.78
N ARG A 68 -16.65 -6.90 3.79
CA ARG A 68 -17.95 -7.44 3.33
C ARG A 68 -18.66 -8.31 4.38
N ILE A 69 -17.93 -8.98 5.27
CA ILE A 69 -18.51 -9.80 6.35
C ILE A 69 -19.06 -8.93 7.49
N ARG A 70 -18.58 -7.70 7.64
CA ARG A 70 -18.94 -6.78 8.73
C ARG A 70 -20.12 -5.86 8.40
N GLU A 71 -20.63 -5.91 7.18
CA GLU A 71 -21.86 -5.24 6.71
C GLU A 71 -23.05 -6.19 6.83
#